data_AF-A0A957A7J2-F1
#
_entry.id   AF-A0A957A7J2-F1
#
_cell.length_a   1.000
_cell.length_b   1.000
_cell.length_c   1.000
_cell.angle_alpha   90.00
_cell.angle_beta   90.00
_cell.angle_gamma   90.00
#
_symmetry.space_group_name_H-M   'P 1'
#
loop_
_entity.id
_entity.type
_entity.pdbx_description
1 polymer ?
#
loop_
_entity_poly.entity_id
_entity_poly.type
_entity_poly.pdbx_seq_one_letter_code
_entity_poly.pdbx_strand_id
1 'polypeptide(L)'
;MGTVLIVYMTARTAATLDNGSLILAGVALSAVWGGITSFVIINSEDAVSQPILTFLFGGFNTVSWEKLLLGAPYMIVGITVVALHARALNVLQLDEEQASHLGIDVLRTKLILLAAGSLAAATAVAVAGVIGFLGLIVPHMARLIFGTDFRRTLPITILGGATLLIGVDLVARTIIQPQEVPVGVLTAILGGPFFIILLRGRRVFL
;
A
#
# COMPACT_ATOMS: atom_id res chain seq x y z
N MET A 1 -12.99 -3.57 -0.41
CA MET A 1 -13.86 -2.44 -0.84
C MET A 1 -14.78 -1.93 0.25
N GLY A 2 -15.51 -2.79 0.98
CA GLY A 2 -16.39 -2.35 2.08
C GLY A 2 -15.71 -1.44 3.12
N THR A 3 -14.50 -1.79 3.57
CA THR A 3 -13.70 -0.97 4.49
C THR A 3 -13.42 0.44 3.97
N VAL A 4 -13.04 0.56 2.69
CA VAL A 4 -12.74 1.86 2.06
C VAL A 4 -13.99 2.72 1.99
N LEU A 5 -15.14 2.11 1.69
CA LEU A 5 -16.44 2.78 1.72
C LEU A 5 -16.77 3.31 3.12
N ILE A 6 -16.55 2.52 4.17
CA ILE A 6 -16.78 2.97 5.55
C ILE A 6 -15.87 4.15 5.88
N VAL A 7 -14.56 4.03 5.62
CA VAL A 7 -13.58 5.12 5.86
C VAL A 7 -14.00 6.39 5.11
N TYR A 8 -14.41 6.25 3.85
CA TYR A 8 -14.88 7.37 3.04
C TYR A 8 -16.13 8.03 3.62
N MET A 9 -17.14 7.24 4.00
CA MET A 9 -18.40 7.76 4.54
C MET A 9 -18.19 8.43 5.90
N THR A 10 -17.26 7.93 6.72
CA THR A 10 -16.90 8.53 8.01
C THR A 10 -16.09 9.81 7.85
N ALA A 11 -15.19 9.86 6.86
CA ALA A 11 -14.32 11.01 6.63
C ALA A 11 -14.99 12.13 5.82
N ARG A 12 -16.07 11.84 5.10
CA ARG A 12 -16.77 12.81 4.26
C ARG A 12 -17.69 13.69 5.11
N THR A 13 -17.37 14.97 5.18
CA THR A 13 -18.31 16.03 5.58
C THR A 13 -19.02 16.60 4.34
N ALA A 14 -20.13 17.32 4.54
CA ALA A 14 -21.09 17.70 3.50
C ALA A 14 -20.50 18.45 2.27
N ALA A 15 -19.28 19.01 2.36
CA ALA A 15 -18.67 19.81 1.30
C ALA A 15 -17.24 19.39 0.87
N THR A 16 -16.47 18.67 1.70
CA THR A 16 -15.04 18.40 1.41
C THR A 16 -14.60 17.03 1.91
N LEU A 17 -13.56 16.47 1.27
CA LEU A 17 -12.77 15.37 1.84
C LEU A 17 -11.48 15.94 2.41
N ASP A 18 -11.49 16.16 3.71
CA ASP A 18 -10.27 16.49 4.43
C ASP A 18 -9.35 15.26 4.52
N ASN A 19 -8.09 15.44 4.09
CA ASN A 19 -7.07 14.40 4.13
C ASN A 19 -6.82 13.93 5.58
N GLY A 20 -6.86 14.85 6.57
CA GLY A 20 -6.64 14.52 7.98
C GLY A 20 -7.72 13.59 8.52
N SER A 21 -8.98 13.92 8.26
CA SER A 21 -10.15 13.11 8.61
C SER A 21 -10.12 11.72 7.98
N LEU A 22 -9.69 11.61 6.71
CA LEU A 22 -9.54 10.32 6.02
C LEU A 22 -8.47 9.44 6.68
N ILE A 23 -7.33 10.03 7.07
CA ILE A 23 -6.26 9.32 7.77
C ILE A 23 -6.75 8.84 9.15
N LEU A 24 -7.39 9.72 9.93
CA LEU A 24 -7.90 9.37 11.26
C LEU A 24 -8.95 8.26 11.21
N ALA A 25 -9.91 8.35 10.28
CA ALA A 25 -10.92 7.32 10.07
C ALA A 25 -10.28 5.98 9.67
N GLY A 26 -9.27 6.00 8.80
CA GLY A 26 -8.50 4.81 8.43
C GLY A 26 -7.77 4.18 9.61
N VAL A 27 -7.09 4.98 10.44
CA VAL A 27 -6.37 4.49 11.63
C VAL A 27 -7.35 3.89 12.65
N ALA A 28 -8.47 4.56 12.93
CA ALA A 28 -9.49 4.06 13.84
C ALA A 28 -10.07 2.72 13.36
N LEU A 29 -10.43 2.61 12.07
CA LEU A 29 -10.97 1.38 11.53
C LEU A 29 -9.94 0.25 11.46
N SER A 30 -8.67 0.57 11.20
CA SER A 30 -7.56 -0.40 11.29
C SER A 30 -7.40 -0.95 12.70
N ALA A 31 -7.56 -0.13 13.74
CA ALA A 31 -7.51 -0.58 15.13
C ALA A 31 -8.67 -1.53 15.47
N VAL A 32 -9.89 -1.23 14.97
CA VAL A 32 -11.06 -2.11 15.13
C VAL A 32 -10.82 -3.48 14.48
N TRP A 33 -10.40 -3.51 13.21
CA TRP A 33 -10.09 -4.76 12.51
C TRP A 33 -8.93 -5.51 13.15
N GLY A 34 -7.92 -4.80 13.66
CA GLY A 34 -6.82 -5.38 14.43
C GLY A 34 -7.32 -6.06 15.71
N GLY A 35 -8.19 -5.40 16.47
CA GLY A 35 -8.80 -5.97 17.67
C GLY A 35 -9.62 -7.24 17.39
N ILE A 36 -10.43 -7.21 16.32
CA ILE A 36 -11.20 -8.39 15.87
C ILE A 36 -10.26 -9.53 15.47
N THR A 37 -9.20 -9.23 14.71
CA THR A 37 -8.22 -10.24 14.28
C THR A 37 -7.52 -10.87 15.48
N SER A 38 -7.07 -10.07 16.45
CA SER A 38 -6.46 -10.56 17.69
C SER A 38 -7.42 -11.42 18.50
N PHE A 39 -8.69 -11.01 18.62
CA PHE A 39 -9.71 -11.80 19.30
C PHE A 39 -9.90 -13.18 18.65
N VAL A 40 -9.96 -13.24 17.32
CA VAL A 40 -10.07 -14.51 16.58
C VAL A 40 -8.85 -15.39 16.84
N ILE A 41 -7.64 -14.84 16.78
CA ILE A 41 -6.39 -15.60 17.02
C ILE A 41 -6.38 -16.22 18.42
N ILE A 42 -6.72 -15.43 19.45
CA ILE A 42 -6.71 -15.89 20.86
C ILE A 42 -7.74 -17.00 21.11
N ASN A 43 -8.86 -16.99 20.39
CA ASN A 43 -9.91 -17.99 20.53
C ASN A 43 -9.75 -19.19 19.57
N SER A 44 -8.68 -19.25 18.78
CA SER A 44 -8.43 -20.32 17.80
C SER A 44 -7.42 -21.33 18.31
N GLU A 45 -7.58 -22.58 17.87
CA GLU A 45 -6.56 -23.63 18.07
C GLU A 45 -5.28 -23.33 17.26
N ASP A 46 -4.16 -23.91 17.68
CA ASP A 46 -2.84 -23.71 17.06
C ASP A 46 -2.81 -24.03 15.57
N ALA A 47 -3.60 -25.02 15.13
CA ALA A 47 -3.73 -25.41 13.73
C ALA A 47 -4.28 -24.29 12.83
N VAL A 48 -5.02 -23.34 13.40
CA VAL A 48 -5.64 -22.21 12.68
C VAL A 48 -4.86 -20.91 12.94
N SER A 49 -4.36 -20.71 14.15
CA SER A 49 -3.64 -19.48 14.51
C SER A 49 -2.31 -19.33 13.75
N GLN A 50 -1.56 -20.41 13.54
CA GLN A 50 -0.26 -20.34 12.84
C GLN A 50 -0.38 -19.92 11.36
N PRO A 51 -1.30 -20.47 10.55
CA PRO A 51 -1.55 -19.97 9.20
C PRO A 51 -1.98 -18.49 9.17
N ILE A 52 -2.81 -18.05 10.13
CA ILE A 52 -3.21 -16.65 10.23
C ILE A 52 -2.00 -15.75 10.49
N LEU A 53 -1.15 -16.11 11.46
CA LEU A 53 0.08 -15.36 11.76
C LEU A 53 1.04 -15.33 10.57
N THR A 54 1.17 -16.46 9.86
CA THR A 54 1.98 -16.55 8.65
C THR A 54 1.47 -15.60 7.55
N PHE A 55 0.14 -15.49 7.39
CA PHE A 55 -0.46 -14.53 6.46
C PHE A 55 -0.23 -13.08 6.89
N LEU A 56 -0.35 -12.78 8.19
CA LEU A 56 -0.13 -11.44 8.74
C LEU A 56 1.33 -10.98 8.65
N PHE A 57 2.30 -11.90 8.68
CA PHE A 57 3.70 -11.55 8.49
C PHE A 57 4.10 -11.35 7.03
N GLY A 58 3.24 -11.78 6.08
CA GLY A 58 3.44 -11.58 4.65
C GLY A 58 4.59 -12.40 4.07
N GLY A 59 4.35 -13.06 2.95
CA GLY A 59 5.35 -13.87 2.28
C GLY A 59 4.80 -14.68 1.11
N PHE A 60 5.71 -15.25 0.33
CA PHE A 60 5.36 -15.98 -0.88
C PHE A 60 5.16 -17.49 -0.64
N ASN A 61 5.29 -17.95 0.60
CA ASN A 61 5.30 -19.37 0.97
C ASN A 61 3.94 -20.06 0.74
N THR A 62 2.85 -19.29 0.69
CA THR A 62 1.49 -19.81 0.47
C THR A 62 0.88 -19.36 -0.87
N VAL A 63 1.70 -18.79 -1.75
CA VAL A 63 1.25 -18.29 -3.06
C VAL A 63 1.10 -19.45 -4.04
N SER A 64 0.00 -19.47 -4.78
CA SER A 64 -0.28 -20.44 -5.83
C SER A 64 -0.61 -19.75 -7.15
N TRP A 65 -0.45 -20.47 -8.27
CA TRP A 65 -0.84 -19.98 -9.59
C TRP A 65 -2.32 -19.60 -9.66
N GLU A 66 -3.18 -20.32 -8.95
CA GLU A 66 -4.61 -20.02 -8.85
C GLU A 66 -4.85 -18.65 -8.20
N LYS A 67 -4.24 -18.38 -7.03
CA LYS A 67 -4.33 -17.08 -6.37
C LYS A 67 -3.82 -15.96 -7.28
N LEU A 68 -2.73 -16.20 -8.00
CA LEU A 68 -2.16 -15.24 -8.94
C LEU A 68 -3.10 -14.95 -10.12
N LEU A 69 -3.64 -15.99 -10.76
CA LEU A 69 -4.54 -15.85 -11.90
C LEU A 69 -5.86 -15.17 -11.51
N LEU A 70 -6.39 -15.47 -10.32
CA LEU A 70 -7.58 -14.80 -9.79
C LEU A 70 -7.30 -13.34 -9.44
N GLY A 71 -6.12 -13.03 -8.89
CA GLY A 71 -5.74 -11.67 -8.51
C GLY A 71 -5.32 -10.78 -9.69
N ALA A 72 -4.69 -11.34 -10.72
CA ALA A 72 -4.06 -10.60 -11.81
C ALA A 72 -5.01 -9.60 -12.52
N PRO A 73 -6.26 -9.95 -12.87
CA PRO A 73 -7.18 -9.00 -13.49
C PRO A 73 -7.42 -7.75 -12.62
N TYR A 74 -7.63 -7.92 -11.32
CA TYR A 74 -7.86 -6.81 -10.40
C TYR A 74 -6.61 -5.94 -10.20
N MET A 75 -5.44 -6.58 -10.13
CA MET A 75 -4.16 -5.88 -10.06
C MET A 75 -3.92 -5.04 -11.33
N ILE A 76 -4.12 -5.63 -12.51
CA ILE A 76 -3.96 -4.95 -13.80
C ILE A 76 -4.91 -3.76 -13.89
N VAL A 77 -6.19 -3.95 -13.57
CA VAL A 77 -7.18 -2.86 -13.58
C VAL A 77 -6.75 -1.71 -12.64
N GLY A 78 -6.35 -2.02 -11.41
CA GLY A 78 -5.88 -1.02 -10.45
C GLY A 78 -4.67 -0.23 -10.96
N ILE A 79 -3.65 -0.94 -11.46
CA ILE A 79 -2.44 -0.33 -12.01
C ILE A 79 -2.76 0.52 -13.24
N THR A 80 -3.56 0.02 -14.18
CA THR A 80 -3.93 0.73 -15.40
C THR A 80 -4.70 2.01 -15.08
N VAL A 81 -5.67 1.96 -14.17
CA VAL A 81 -6.42 3.16 -13.77
C VAL A 81 -5.49 4.21 -13.16
N VAL A 82 -4.58 3.82 -12.26
CA VAL A 82 -3.60 4.75 -11.67
C VAL A 82 -2.66 5.32 -12.74
N ALA A 83 -2.17 4.48 -13.66
CA ALA A 83 -1.26 4.91 -14.73
C ALA A 83 -1.93 5.91 -15.69
N LEU A 84 -3.20 5.70 -16.05
CA LEU A 84 -3.96 6.63 -16.89
C LEU A 84 -4.16 7.99 -16.21
N HIS A 85 -4.21 8.02 -14.88
CA HIS A 85 -4.36 9.23 -14.08
C HIS A 85 -3.03 9.85 -13.64
N ALA A 86 -1.88 9.42 -14.19
CA ALA A 86 -0.56 9.96 -13.85
C ALA A 86 -0.46 11.50 -14.00
N ARG A 87 -1.13 12.06 -15.01
CA ARG A 87 -1.17 13.53 -15.21
C ARG A 87 -1.98 14.22 -14.12
N ALA A 88 -3.14 13.65 -13.78
CA ALA A 88 -3.99 14.19 -12.74
C ALA A 88 -3.32 14.11 -11.37
N LEU A 89 -2.56 13.04 -11.10
CA LEU A 89 -1.71 12.92 -9.91
C LEU A 89 -0.67 14.04 -9.79
N ASN A 90 -0.07 14.51 -10.90
CA ASN A 90 0.84 15.66 -10.86
C ASN A 90 0.09 16.96 -10.52
N VAL A 91 -1.10 17.17 -11.08
CA VAL A 91 -1.90 18.37 -10.82
C VAL A 91 -2.43 18.38 -9.39
N LEU A 92 -2.75 17.21 -8.83
CA LEU A 92 -3.14 17.04 -7.43
C LEU A 92 -2.00 17.28 -6.43
N GLN A 93 -0.76 17.52 -6.89
CA GLN A 93 0.32 18.02 -6.02
C GLN A 93 0.16 19.51 -5.72
N LEU A 94 -0.62 20.23 -6.54
CA LEU A 94 -1.02 21.61 -6.27
C LEU A 94 -2.18 21.64 -5.26
N ASP A 95 -2.47 22.83 -4.75
CA ASP A 95 -3.65 23.04 -3.91
C ASP A 95 -4.94 22.71 -4.67
N GLU A 96 -5.99 22.27 -3.96
CA GLU A 96 -7.25 21.82 -4.57
C GLU A 96 -7.88 22.91 -5.46
N GLU A 97 -7.77 24.17 -5.05
CA GLU A 97 -8.26 25.32 -5.82
C GLU A 97 -7.53 25.43 -7.17
N GLN A 98 -6.19 25.37 -7.17
CA GLN A 98 -5.37 25.40 -8.38
C GLN A 98 -5.65 24.21 -9.30
N ALA A 99 -5.80 23.01 -8.72
CA ALA A 99 -6.14 21.80 -9.47
C ALA A 99 -7.52 21.90 -10.13
N SER A 100 -8.49 22.50 -9.44
CA SER A 100 -9.84 22.72 -9.97
C SER A 100 -9.85 23.73 -11.13
N HIS A 101 -9.02 24.78 -11.05
CA HIS A 101 -8.87 25.78 -12.13
C HIS A 101 -8.23 25.19 -13.39
N LEU A 102 -7.44 24.12 -13.27
CA LEU A 102 -6.87 23.38 -14.39
C LEU A 102 -7.86 22.38 -15.02
N GLY A 103 -9.13 22.40 -14.61
CA GLY A 103 -10.22 21.63 -15.21
C GLY A 103 -10.33 20.19 -14.69
N ILE A 104 -9.63 19.85 -13.60
CA ILE A 104 -9.73 18.53 -12.98
C ILE A 104 -10.82 18.55 -11.91
N ASP A 105 -11.73 17.59 -11.99
CA ASP A 105 -12.63 17.29 -10.87
C ASP A 105 -11.83 16.58 -9.77
N VAL A 106 -11.34 17.37 -8.81
CA VAL A 106 -10.48 16.92 -7.71
C VAL A 106 -11.14 15.79 -6.91
N LEU A 107 -12.42 15.95 -6.57
CA LEU A 107 -13.16 14.99 -5.76
C LEU A 107 -13.31 13.65 -6.49
N ARG A 108 -13.76 13.67 -7.76
CA ARG A 108 -13.91 12.45 -8.57
C ARG A 108 -12.56 11.77 -8.78
N THR A 109 -11.51 12.54 -9.06
CA THR A 109 -10.17 11.99 -9.29
C THR A 109 -9.62 11.32 -8.02
N LYS A 110 -9.76 11.97 -6.86
CA LYS A 110 -9.38 11.37 -5.56
C LYS A 110 -10.13 10.07 -5.30
N LEU A 111 -11.44 10.02 -5.59
CA LEU A 111 -12.25 8.82 -5.43
C LEU A 111 -11.80 7.66 -6.34
N ILE A 112 -11.57 7.95 -7.62
CA ILE A 112 -11.10 6.94 -8.58
C ILE A 112 -9.74 6.39 -8.16
N LEU A 113 -8.81 7.27 -7.78
CA LEU A 113 -7.47 6.87 -7.33
C LEU A 113 -7.51 6.09 -6.01
N LEU A 114 -8.36 6.49 -5.06
CA LEU A 114 -8.57 5.78 -3.80
C LEU A 114 -9.10 4.38 -4.07
N ALA A 115 -10.10 4.23 -4.95
CA ALA A 115 -10.67 2.93 -5.31
C ALA A 115 -9.66 2.04 -6.04
N ALA A 116 -8.95 2.58 -7.04
CA ALA A 116 -7.96 1.84 -7.82
C ALA A 116 -6.75 1.41 -6.99
N GLY A 117 -6.19 2.33 -6.18
CA GLY A 117 -5.10 2.03 -5.27
C GLY A 117 -5.48 1.02 -4.21
N SER A 118 -6.69 1.14 -3.64
CA SER A 118 -7.20 0.16 -2.68
C SER A 118 -7.47 -1.20 -3.31
N LEU A 119 -7.88 -1.25 -4.58
CA LEU A 119 -8.07 -2.50 -5.31
C LEU A 119 -6.73 -3.21 -5.48
N ALA A 120 -5.73 -2.52 -6.03
CA ALA A 120 -4.39 -3.07 -6.21
C ALA A 120 -3.76 -3.52 -4.88
N ALA A 121 -3.87 -2.70 -3.83
CA ALA A 121 -3.37 -3.04 -2.50
C ALA A 121 -4.10 -4.26 -1.89
N ALA A 122 -5.43 -4.30 -1.96
CA ALA A 122 -6.20 -5.42 -1.44
C ALA A 122 -5.89 -6.71 -2.19
N THR A 123 -5.73 -6.66 -3.50
CA THR A 123 -5.31 -7.79 -4.32
C THR A 123 -3.91 -8.28 -3.94
N ALA A 124 -2.95 -7.37 -3.76
CA ALA A 124 -1.59 -7.72 -3.33
C ALA A 124 -1.61 -8.43 -1.97
N VAL A 125 -2.34 -7.87 -1.00
CA VAL A 125 -2.46 -8.43 0.35
C VAL A 125 -3.19 -9.76 0.35
N ALA A 126 -4.25 -9.93 -0.45
CA ALA A 126 -4.98 -11.20 -0.54
C ALA A 126 -4.12 -12.34 -1.10
N VAL A 127 -3.17 -12.04 -1.99
CA VAL A 127 -2.28 -13.04 -2.60
C VAL A 127 -1.07 -13.33 -1.72
N ALA A 128 -0.36 -12.29 -1.27
CA ALA A 128 0.96 -12.41 -0.64
C ALA A 128 0.97 -12.13 0.88
N GLY A 129 -0.18 -11.83 1.48
CA GLY A 129 -0.27 -11.39 2.87
C GLY A 129 0.16 -9.95 3.08
N VAL A 130 0.32 -9.53 4.34
CA VAL A 130 0.58 -8.13 4.68
C VAL A 130 2.07 -7.82 4.55
N ILE A 131 2.44 -7.02 3.54
CA ILE A 131 3.80 -6.55 3.32
C ILE A 131 3.85 -5.03 3.53
N GLY A 132 4.50 -4.61 4.61
CA GLY A 132 4.59 -3.21 5.02
C GLY A 132 5.76 -2.45 4.36
N PHE A 133 5.72 -1.12 4.47
CA PHE A 133 6.77 -0.16 4.08
C PHE A 133 7.18 -0.09 2.61
N LEU A 134 6.96 -1.13 1.80
CA LEU A 134 7.34 -1.15 0.38
C LEU A 134 6.74 0.04 -0.41
N GLY A 135 5.46 0.32 -0.16
CA GLY A 135 4.73 1.45 -0.74
C GLY A 135 5.20 2.84 -0.27
N LEU A 136 6.06 2.92 0.74
CA LEU A 136 6.70 4.15 1.18
C LEU A 136 8.14 4.24 0.67
N ILE A 137 8.93 3.18 0.82
CA ILE A 137 10.35 3.14 0.45
C ILE A 137 10.51 3.41 -1.04
N VAL A 138 9.84 2.63 -1.88
CA VAL A 138 10.10 2.59 -3.32
C VAL A 138 9.69 3.90 -4.00
N PRO A 139 8.47 4.45 -3.78
CA PRO A 139 8.10 5.74 -4.36
C PRO A 139 8.95 6.90 -3.85
N HIS A 140 9.40 6.84 -2.60
CA HIS A 140 10.24 7.89 -2.07
C HIS A 140 11.63 7.85 -2.70
N MET A 141 12.27 6.68 -2.78
CA MET A 141 13.55 6.51 -3.49
C MET A 141 13.45 6.91 -4.96
N ALA A 142 12.38 6.49 -5.65
CA ALA A 142 12.16 6.85 -7.04
C ALA A 142 12.05 8.37 -7.22
N ARG A 143 11.37 9.08 -6.31
CA ARG A 143 11.29 10.55 -6.35
C ARG A 143 12.63 11.24 -6.08
N LEU A 144 13.43 10.71 -5.17
CA LEU A 144 14.77 11.24 -4.87
C LEU A 144 15.72 11.14 -6.07
N ILE A 145 15.63 10.04 -6.83
CA ILE A 145 16.56 9.74 -7.92
C ILE A 145 16.06 10.30 -9.26
N PHE A 146 14.76 10.22 -9.53
CA PHE A 146 14.18 10.47 -10.86
C PHE A 146 13.20 11.66 -10.90
N GLY A 147 12.96 12.33 -9.77
CA GLY A 147 12.07 13.49 -9.66
C GLY A 147 10.60 13.14 -9.35
N THR A 148 9.76 14.17 -9.27
CA THR A 148 8.37 14.10 -8.76
C THR A 148 7.29 13.89 -9.84
N ASP A 149 7.67 13.82 -11.12
CA ASP A 149 6.71 13.61 -12.21
C ASP A 149 6.21 12.16 -12.23
N PHE A 150 4.94 11.96 -11.83
CA PHE A 150 4.30 10.65 -11.75
C PHE A 150 4.29 9.87 -13.08
N ARG A 151 4.41 10.53 -14.24
CA ARG A 151 4.54 9.81 -15.54
C ARG A 151 5.82 8.97 -15.60
N ARG A 152 6.88 9.43 -14.94
CA ARG A 152 8.17 8.74 -14.85
C ARG A 152 8.27 7.94 -13.56
N THR A 153 7.83 8.51 -12.44
CA THR A 153 7.91 7.86 -11.13
C THR A 153 7.07 6.59 -11.09
N LEU A 154 5.84 6.57 -11.65
CA LEU A 154 4.98 5.37 -11.59
C LEU A 154 5.63 4.11 -12.20
N PRO A 155 6.09 4.08 -13.48
CA PRO A 155 6.71 2.89 -14.03
C PRO A 155 7.98 2.48 -13.27
N ILE A 156 8.76 3.46 -12.80
CA ILE A 156 9.96 3.20 -11.97
C ILE A 156 9.57 2.57 -10.64
N THR A 157 8.48 2.99 -10.01
CA THR A 157 8.03 2.40 -8.75
C THR A 157 7.48 1.00 -8.91
N ILE A 158 6.81 0.70 -10.02
CA ILE A 158 6.31 -0.64 -10.33
C ILE A 158 7.50 -1.59 -10.48
N LEU A 159 8.47 -1.23 -11.33
CA LEU A 159 9.65 -2.06 -11.58
C LEU A 159 10.57 -2.13 -10.37
N GLY A 160 10.85 -0.99 -9.73
CA GLY A 160 11.69 -0.92 -8.53
C GLY A 160 11.10 -1.68 -7.36
N GLY A 161 9.77 -1.67 -7.20
CA GLY A 161 9.07 -2.45 -6.18
C GLY A 161 9.17 -3.94 -6.43
N ALA A 162 8.95 -4.38 -7.67
CA ALA A 162 9.12 -5.78 -8.05
C ALA A 162 10.57 -6.26 -7.81
N THR A 163 11.56 -5.51 -8.27
CA THR A 163 12.98 -5.85 -8.10
C THR A 163 13.39 -5.90 -6.63
N LEU A 164 13.00 -4.89 -5.83
CA LEU A 164 13.30 -4.88 -4.40
C LEU A 164 12.67 -6.09 -3.70
N LEU A 165 11.41 -6.40 -4.03
CA LEU A 165 10.68 -7.48 -3.38
C LEU A 165 11.25 -8.86 -3.72
N ILE A 166 11.66 -9.08 -4.98
CA ILE A 166 12.39 -10.29 -5.40
C ILE A 166 13.71 -10.41 -4.64
N GLY A 167 14.45 -9.31 -4.50
CA GLY A 167 15.70 -9.30 -3.74
C GLY A 167 15.51 -9.63 -2.26
N VAL A 168 14.49 -9.05 -1.63
CA VAL A 168 14.16 -9.34 -0.22
C VAL A 168 13.70 -10.79 -0.06
N ASP A 169 12.87 -11.33 -0.96
CA ASP A 169 12.45 -12.74 -0.92
C ASP A 169 13.65 -13.70 -1.03
N LEU A 170 14.61 -13.41 -1.92
CA LEU A 170 15.82 -14.21 -2.04
C LEU A 170 16.64 -14.22 -0.74
N VAL A 171 16.78 -13.07 -0.09
CA VAL A 171 17.44 -12.96 1.22
C VAL A 171 16.65 -13.71 2.29
N ALA A 172 15.32 -13.61 2.27
CA ALA A 172 14.43 -14.25 3.23
C ALA A 172 14.55 -15.78 3.24
N ARG A 173 14.75 -16.37 2.06
CA ARG A 173 14.94 -17.82 1.87
C ARG A 173 16.34 -18.33 2.19
N THR A 174 17.34 -17.44 2.24
CA THR A 174 18.76 -17.84 2.37
C THR A 174 19.37 -17.51 3.72
N ILE A 175 18.80 -16.57 4.47
CA ILE A 175 19.43 -16.04 5.69
C ILE A 175 19.40 -16.99 6.90
N ILE A 176 18.33 -17.78 7.10
CA ILE A 176 18.19 -18.70 8.25
C ILE A 176 17.70 -20.07 7.74
N GLN A 177 18.54 -20.83 7.02
CA GLN A 177 18.14 -22.17 6.61
C GLN A 177 18.02 -23.12 7.83
N PRO A 178 17.01 -24.02 7.91
CA PRO A 178 15.96 -24.33 6.92
C PRO A 178 14.65 -23.52 7.09
N GLN A 179 14.61 -22.52 7.97
CA GLN A 179 13.41 -21.75 8.28
C GLN A 179 13.29 -20.50 7.39
N GLU A 180 12.23 -20.41 6.59
CA GLU A 180 11.99 -19.22 5.78
C GLU A 180 11.48 -18.06 6.64
N VAL A 181 12.19 -16.92 6.60
CA VAL A 181 11.74 -15.69 7.27
C VAL A 181 10.63 -15.06 6.42
N PRO A 182 9.52 -14.58 7.00
CA PRO A 182 8.51 -13.87 6.22
C PRO A 182 9.06 -12.57 5.63
N VAL A 183 8.79 -12.33 4.35
CA VAL A 183 9.25 -11.15 3.61
C VAL A 183 8.78 -9.85 4.28
N GLY A 184 7.55 -9.83 4.80
CA GLY A 184 7.00 -8.64 5.47
C GLY A 184 7.82 -8.22 6.68
N VAL A 185 8.39 -9.18 7.42
CA VAL A 185 9.28 -8.92 8.58
C VAL A 185 10.56 -8.22 8.11
N LEU A 186 11.23 -8.74 7.08
CA LEU A 186 12.44 -8.11 6.55
C LEU A 186 12.16 -6.72 5.99
N THR A 187 11.07 -6.55 5.25
CA THR A 187 10.71 -5.22 4.73
C THR A 187 10.39 -4.23 5.85
N ALA A 188 9.83 -4.67 6.98
CA ALA A 188 9.57 -3.81 8.13
C ALA A 188 10.87 -3.39 8.84
N ILE A 189 11.81 -4.33 9.02
CA ILE A 189 13.14 -4.07 9.60
C ILE A 189 13.92 -3.06 8.75
N LEU A 190 13.81 -3.13 7.42
CA LEU A 190 14.46 -2.18 6.53
C LEU A 190 13.70 -0.83 6.47
N GLY A 191 12.38 -0.90 6.40
CA GLY A 191 11.52 0.26 6.18
C GLY A 191 11.35 1.19 7.39
N GLY A 192 11.31 0.64 8.60
CA GLY A 192 11.20 1.42 9.84
C GLY A 192 12.35 2.43 10.00
N PRO A 193 13.62 1.97 10.01
CA PRO A 193 14.78 2.86 10.05
C PRO A 193 14.83 3.83 8.87
N PHE A 194 14.54 3.36 7.65
CA PHE A 194 14.49 4.24 6.47
C PHE A 194 13.52 5.41 6.68
N PHE A 195 12.31 5.13 7.17
CA PHE A 195 11.30 6.15 7.41
C PHE A 195 11.67 7.09 8.56
N ILE A 196 12.27 6.57 9.64
CA ILE A 196 12.76 7.40 10.76
C ILE A 196 13.85 8.37 10.29
N ILE A 197 14.80 7.89 9.49
CA ILE A 197 15.87 8.72 8.91
C ILE A 197 15.27 9.81 8.04
N LEU A 198 14.29 9.46 7.20
CA LEU A 198 13.57 10.41 6.36
C LEU A 198 12.86 11.50 7.18
N LEU A 199 12.13 11.10 8.23
CA LEU A 199 11.38 12.01 9.10
C LEU A 199 12.31 12.99 9.84
N ARG A 200 13.46 12.49 10.30
CA ARG A 200 14.51 13.30 10.92
C ARG A 200 15.16 14.26 9.92
N GLY A 201 15.21 13.85 8.66
CA GLY A 201 15.81 14.61 7.56
C GLY A 201 15.14 15.94 7.23
N ARG A 202 13.81 16.08 7.46
CA ARG A 202 12.91 17.27 7.42
C ARG A 202 13.19 18.48 6.50
N ARG A 203 14.17 18.42 5.58
CA ARG A 203 14.67 19.52 4.74
C ARG A 203 14.70 19.20 3.26
N VAL A 204 14.15 18.06 2.85
CA VAL A 204 14.00 17.78 1.43
C VAL A 204 12.54 17.42 1.21
N PHE A 205 11.80 18.34 0.57
CA PHE A 205 10.48 18.14 -0.05
C PHE A 205 9.21 18.32 0.82
N LEU A 206 8.97 19.55 1.30
CA LEU A 206 7.69 20.19 0.95
C LEU A 206 7.89 20.88 -0.40
#